data_AF-A0A914PTY3-F1
#
_entry.id   AF-A0A914PTY3-F1
#
_cell.length_a   1.000
_cell.length_b   1.000
_cell.length_c   1.000
_cell.angle_alpha   90.00
_cell.angle_beta   90.00
_cell.angle_gamma   90.00
#
_symmetry.space_group_name_H-M   'P 1'
#
loop_
_entity.id
_entity.type
_entity.pdbx_description
1 polymer ?
#
loop_
_entity_poly.entity_id
_entity_poly.type
_entity_poly.pdbx_seq_one_letter_code
_entity_poly.pdbx_strand_id
1 'polypeptide(L)'
;MFSTAVALTTYIRGSDEETRIMRCRIIRYLVLSQIYVLRNVSIQVRERFPTFEATEDANLINSEEKQLLEETKDNYSQFWIPIIWAEEILYEARQQGKISIYMGWLKVAEDMLHPLGEEFDNLECNYIIDKNLITGLSLVDKGGKQIPSPQKDEFWDKQNTLKRNI
;
A
#
# COMPACT_ATOMS: atom_id res chain seq x y z
N MET A 1 2.86 -4.81 -1.85
CA MET A 1 1.61 -4.01 -1.76
C MET A 1 0.57 -4.64 -0.83
N PHE A 2 0.07 -5.85 -1.10
CA PHE A 2 -0.91 -6.50 -0.21
C PHE A 2 -0.36 -6.69 1.21
N SER A 3 0.87 -7.23 1.33
CA SER A 3 1.60 -7.34 2.60
C SER A 3 1.72 -6.00 3.32
N THR A 4 2.12 -4.96 2.59
CA THR A 4 2.25 -3.59 3.10
C THR A 4 0.92 -3.07 3.66
N ALA A 5 -0.19 -3.25 2.95
CA ALA A 5 -1.51 -2.85 3.45
C ALA A 5 -1.89 -3.58 4.74
N VAL A 6 -1.62 -4.89 4.82
CA VAL A 6 -1.86 -5.69 6.04
C VAL A 6 -0.99 -5.18 7.19
N ALA A 7 0.28 -4.89 6.93
CA ALA A 7 1.21 -4.34 7.92
C ALA A 7 0.72 -2.97 8.43
N LEU A 8 0.29 -2.07 7.56
CA LEU A 8 -0.23 -0.75 7.94
C LEU A 8 -1.47 -0.86 8.85
N THR A 9 -2.45 -1.70 8.50
CA THR A 9 -3.65 -1.92 9.33
C THR A 9 -3.32 -2.57 10.68
N THR A 10 -2.26 -3.38 10.73
CA THR A 10 -1.84 -4.09 11.94
C THR A 10 -1.03 -3.21 12.89
N TYR A 11 -0.08 -2.43 12.35
CA TYR A 11 0.94 -1.74 13.11
C TYR A 11 0.68 -0.26 13.32
N ILE A 12 -0.06 0.41 12.43
CA ILE A 12 -0.52 1.79 12.62
C ILE A 12 -1.90 1.75 13.27
N ARG A 13 -1.92 1.79 14.61
CA ARG A 13 -3.15 1.66 15.41
C ARG A 13 -3.91 2.99 15.48
N GLY A 14 -5.22 2.90 15.34
CA GLY A 14 -6.13 4.05 15.40
C GLY A 14 -7.31 3.84 14.46
N SER A 15 -8.51 4.18 14.94
CA SER A 15 -9.76 4.16 14.16
C SER A 15 -10.28 5.55 13.84
N ASP A 16 -9.59 6.58 14.32
CA ASP A 16 -9.81 7.97 13.96
C ASP A 16 -9.51 8.22 12.48
N GLU A 17 -10.10 9.31 11.98
CA GLU A 17 -10.00 9.73 10.59
C GLU A 17 -8.55 10.03 10.18
N GLU A 18 -7.78 10.69 11.04
CA GLU A 18 -6.38 11.00 10.79
C GLU A 18 -5.55 9.73 10.55
N THR A 19 -5.69 8.71 11.39
CA THR A 19 -4.96 7.45 11.22
C THR A 19 -5.39 6.71 9.94
N ARG A 20 -6.67 6.78 9.57
CA ARG A 20 -7.14 6.24 8.28
C ARG A 20 -6.49 6.98 7.11
N ILE A 21 -6.46 8.31 7.17
CA ILE A 21 -5.80 9.16 6.17
C ILE A 21 -4.32 8.81 6.05
N MET A 22 -3.60 8.62 7.17
CA MET A 22 -2.19 8.21 7.16
C MET A 22 -1.99 6.90 6.38
N ARG A 23 -2.74 5.84 6.71
CA ARG A 23 -2.60 4.55 6.03
C ARG A 23 -2.98 4.63 4.54
N CYS A 24 -4.05 5.36 4.20
CA CYS A 24 -4.48 5.58 2.82
C CYS A 24 -3.44 6.34 2.00
N ARG A 25 -2.86 7.39 2.56
CA ARG A 25 -1.80 8.19 1.90
C ARG A 25 -0.56 7.35 1.64
N ILE A 26 -0.12 6.54 2.61
CA ILE A 26 1.02 5.62 2.40
C ILE A 26 0.76 4.68 1.21
N ILE A 27 -0.39 4.00 1.17
CA ILE A 27 -0.72 3.11 0.04
C ILE A 27 -0.73 3.86 -1.28
N ARG A 28 -1.38 5.04 -1.32
CA ARG A 28 -1.48 5.84 -2.54
C ARG A 28 -0.10 6.27 -3.05
N TYR A 29 0.80 6.68 -2.17
CA TYR A 29 2.16 7.06 -2.54
C TYR A 29 3.02 5.88 -3.01
N LEU A 30 2.85 4.69 -2.42
CA LEU A 30 3.54 3.49 -2.90
C LEU A 30 3.06 3.09 -4.31
N VAL A 31 1.75 3.16 -4.58
CA VAL A 31 1.19 2.93 -5.93
C VAL A 31 1.69 4.00 -6.91
N LEU A 32 1.77 5.26 -6.49
CA LEU A 32 2.29 6.34 -7.32
C LEU A 32 3.74 6.10 -7.72
N SER A 33 4.58 5.65 -6.77
CA SER A 33 5.95 5.25 -7.04
C SER A 33 6.02 4.11 -8.06
N GLN A 34 5.17 3.08 -7.92
CA GLN A 34 5.07 2.00 -8.91
C GLN A 34 4.75 2.53 -10.30
N ILE A 35 3.76 3.41 -10.43
CA ILE A 35 3.38 4.02 -11.72
C ILE A 35 4.58 4.75 -12.34
N TYR A 36 5.32 5.51 -11.53
CA TYR A 36 6.49 6.27 -11.99
C TYR A 36 7.66 5.39 -12.44
N VAL A 37 7.85 4.22 -11.84
CA VAL A 37 8.81 3.23 -12.35
C VAL A 37 8.28 2.54 -13.60
N LEU A 38 7.05 2.03 -13.54
CA LEU A 38 6.45 1.18 -14.58
C LEU A 38 6.26 1.93 -15.89
N ARG A 39 5.98 3.24 -15.87
CA ARG A 39 5.89 4.06 -17.10
C ARG A 39 7.22 4.12 -17.90
N ASN A 40 8.37 3.83 -17.27
CA ASN A 40 9.65 3.81 -17.97
C ASN A 40 9.93 2.48 -18.68
N VAL A 41 9.19 1.41 -18.34
CA VAL A 41 9.44 0.05 -18.84
C VAL A 41 8.24 -0.58 -19.55
N SER A 42 7.01 -0.15 -19.23
CA SER A 42 5.77 -0.66 -19.82
C SER A 42 5.10 0.41 -20.70
N ILE A 43 5.00 0.12 -22.00
CA ILE A 43 4.34 1.00 -22.97
C ILE A 43 2.88 1.25 -22.57
N GLN A 44 2.16 0.20 -22.16
CA GLN A 44 0.75 0.30 -21.76
C GLN A 44 0.54 1.22 -20.55
N VAL A 45 1.46 1.19 -19.58
CA VAL A 45 1.41 2.09 -18.41
C VAL A 45 1.77 3.51 -18.82
N ARG A 46 2.76 3.68 -19.71
CA ARG A 46 3.14 5.00 -20.23
C ARG A 46 2.03 5.64 -21.05
N GLU A 47 1.27 4.86 -21.82
CA GLU A 47 0.09 5.35 -22.55
C GLU A 47 -1.04 5.77 -21.60
N ARG A 48 -1.22 5.04 -20.49
CA ARG A 48 -2.21 5.38 -19.46
C ARG A 48 -1.81 6.59 -18.61
N PHE A 49 -0.53 6.72 -18.28
CA PHE A 49 0.04 7.77 -17.44
C PHE A 49 1.22 8.47 -18.15
N PRO A 50 0.96 9.24 -19.21
CA PRO A 50 2.01 9.86 -20.01
C PRO A 50 2.76 10.94 -19.25
N THR A 51 2.09 11.66 -18.35
CA THR A 51 2.64 12.79 -17.61
C THR A 51 2.21 12.79 -16.14
N PHE A 52 2.76 13.71 -15.33
CA PHE A 52 2.33 13.87 -13.93
C PHE A 52 0.93 14.50 -13.83
N GLU A 53 0.51 15.27 -14.83
CA GLU A 53 -0.89 15.73 -14.95
C GLU A 53 -1.85 14.53 -15.00
N ALA A 54 -1.50 13.48 -15.73
CA ALA A 54 -2.35 12.29 -15.83
C ALA A 54 -2.53 11.56 -14.48
N THR A 55 -1.58 11.68 -13.54
CA THR A 55 -1.75 11.12 -12.19
C THR A 55 -2.60 12.02 -11.30
N GLU A 56 -2.59 13.34 -11.51
CA GLU A 56 -3.53 14.29 -10.88
C GLU A 56 -4.96 14.07 -11.39
N ASP A 57 -5.15 13.95 -12.71
CA ASP A 57 -6.46 13.66 -13.34
C ASP A 57 -7.06 12.34 -12.83
N ALA A 58 -6.20 11.36 -12.51
CA ALA A 58 -6.58 10.09 -11.91
C ALA A 58 -6.81 10.15 -10.38
N ASN A 59 -6.73 11.33 -9.76
CA ASN A 59 -6.84 11.57 -8.32
C ASN A 59 -5.82 10.80 -7.46
N LEU A 60 -4.66 10.44 -8.04
CA LEU A 60 -3.57 9.78 -7.33
C LEU A 60 -2.71 10.77 -6.55
N ILE A 61 -2.67 12.02 -7.01
CA ILE A 61 -2.07 13.17 -6.33
C ILE A 61 -3.03 14.34 -6.34
N ASN A 62 -2.90 15.24 -5.37
CA ASN A 62 -3.54 16.55 -5.40
C ASN A 62 -2.61 17.62 -6.01
N SER A 63 -3.12 18.83 -6.21
CA SER A 63 -2.37 19.92 -6.84
C SER A 63 -1.17 20.39 -6.04
N GLU A 64 -1.23 20.34 -4.70
CA GLU A 64 -0.10 20.68 -3.82
C GLU A 64 1.03 19.64 -3.94
N GLU A 65 0.68 18.36 -3.89
CA GLU A 65 1.60 17.23 -4.09
C GLU A 65 2.25 17.31 -5.48
N LYS A 66 1.46 17.60 -6.52
CA LYS A 66 1.99 17.79 -7.88
C LYS A 66 2.98 18.94 -7.96
N GLN A 67 2.66 20.09 -7.37
CA GLN A 67 3.55 21.25 -7.35
C GLN A 67 4.89 20.89 -6.70
N LEU A 68 4.86 20.20 -5.55
CA LEU A 68 6.08 19.74 -4.87
C LEU A 68 6.91 18.77 -5.73
N LEU A 69 6.26 17.88 -6.48
CA LEU A 69 6.97 17.02 -7.45
C LEU A 69 7.64 17.86 -8.54
N GLU A 70 6.96 18.84 -9.12
CA GLU A 70 7.51 19.69 -10.18
C GLU A 70 8.67 20.57 -9.69
N GLU A 71 8.60 21.07 -8.46
CA GLU A 71 9.67 21.86 -7.83
C GLU A 71 10.92 21.02 -7.54
N THR A 72 10.73 19.75 -7.17
CA THR A 72 11.82 18.81 -6.85
C THR A 72 12.44 18.17 -8.10
N LYS A 73 12.04 18.61 -9.31
CA LYS A 73 12.45 18.00 -10.57
C LYS A 73 13.97 17.95 -10.74
N ASP A 74 14.51 16.74 -10.79
CA ASP A 74 15.88 16.46 -11.19
C ASP A 74 15.92 15.84 -12.61
N ASN A 75 17.12 15.52 -13.09
CA ASN A 75 17.32 14.94 -14.42
C ASN A 75 16.95 13.43 -14.51
N TYR A 76 16.49 12.83 -13.42
CA TYR A 76 16.20 11.40 -13.28
C TYR A 76 14.72 11.15 -12.98
N SER A 77 14.34 9.87 -12.87
CA SER A 77 12.95 9.49 -12.59
C SER A 77 12.60 9.77 -11.11
N GLN A 78 11.56 10.57 -10.89
CA GLN A 78 11.10 11.02 -9.57
C GLN A 78 10.28 9.98 -8.78
N PHE A 79 10.45 8.69 -9.08
CA PHE A 79 9.71 7.60 -8.42
C PHE A 79 10.00 7.49 -6.91
N TRP A 80 11.14 8.01 -6.47
CA TRP A 80 11.58 7.96 -5.07
C TRP A 80 10.87 9.00 -4.20
N ILE A 81 10.36 10.10 -4.76
CA ILE A 81 9.73 11.19 -3.98
C ILE A 81 8.49 10.69 -3.22
N PRO A 82 7.54 9.96 -3.84
CA PRO A 82 6.40 9.40 -3.11
C PRO A 82 6.83 8.40 -2.01
N ILE A 83 7.94 7.67 -2.19
CA ILE A 83 8.46 6.77 -1.16
C ILE A 83 8.89 7.60 0.06
N ILE A 84 9.62 8.69 -0.13
CA ILE A 84 10.01 9.60 0.96
C ILE A 84 8.78 10.14 1.69
N TRP A 85 7.75 10.58 0.98
CA TRP A 85 6.52 11.06 1.64
C TRP A 85 5.82 9.97 2.45
N ALA A 86 5.82 8.72 1.98
CA ALA A 86 5.27 7.60 2.72
C ALA A 86 6.09 7.31 4.00
N GLU A 87 7.41 7.38 3.92
CA GLU A 87 8.31 7.24 5.09
C GLU A 87 8.11 8.38 6.11
N GLU A 88 7.90 9.62 5.66
CA GLU A 88 7.61 10.75 6.55
C GLU A 88 6.29 10.55 7.32
N ILE A 89 5.24 10.06 6.66
CA ILE A 89 3.98 9.72 7.34
C ILE A 89 4.19 8.57 8.33
N LEU A 90 5.01 7.58 7.97
CA LEU A 90 5.33 6.46 8.86
C LEU A 90 6.08 6.94 10.11
N TYR A 91 7.03 7.86 9.94
CA TYR A 91 7.75 8.51 11.02
C TYR A 91 6.81 9.33 11.90
N GLU A 92 5.90 10.11 11.31
CA GLU A 92 4.88 10.87 12.05
C GLU A 92 4.00 9.94 12.89
N ALA A 93 3.49 8.85 12.31
CA ALA A 93 2.70 7.85 13.03
C ALA A 93 3.47 7.24 14.21
N ARG A 94 4.80 7.07 14.08
CA ARG A 94 5.66 6.60 15.16
C ARG A 94 5.79 7.64 16.28
N GLN A 95 5.96 8.91 15.94
CA GLN A 95 6.06 10.02 16.89
C GLN A 95 4.75 10.22 17.66
N GLN A 96 3.62 10.06 16.98
CA GLN A 96 2.30 10.10 17.59
C GLN A 96 1.97 8.85 18.45
N GLY A 97 2.89 7.88 18.55
CA GLY A 97 2.69 6.66 19.34
C GLY A 97 1.68 5.67 18.73
N LYS A 98 1.25 5.89 17.48
CA LYS A 98 0.33 5.00 16.74
C LYS A 98 1.01 3.66 16.40
N ILE A 99 2.34 3.64 16.39
CA ILE A 99 3.19 2.44 16.22
C ILE A 99 3.86 2.10 17.54
N SER A 100 3.47 0.97 18.13
CA SER A 100 3.83 0.60 19.51
C SER A 100 5.10 -0.22 19.65
N ILE A 101 5.59 -0.86 18.58
CA ILE A 101 6.69 -1.84 18.64
C ILE A 101 7.68 -1.57 17.50
N TYR A 102 8.97 -1.58 17.80
CA TYR A 102 10.06 -1.40 16.82
C TYR A 102 9.96 -2.38 15.64
N MET A 103 9.61 -3.65 15.92
CA MET A 103 9.36 -4.66 14.89
C MET A 103 8.22 -4.29 13.94
N GLY A 104 7.18 -3.60 14.42
CA GLY A 104 6.08 -3.14 13.57
C GLY A 104 6.54 -2.06 12.58
N TRP A 105 7.41 -1.17 13.03
CA TRP A 105 7.99 -0.15 12.16
C TRP A 105 8.93 -0.78 11.11
N LEU A 106 9.84 -1.66 11.53
CA LEU A 106 10.74 -2.37 10.63
C LEU A 106 9.99 -3.19 9.58
N LYS A 107 8.91 -3.87 9.97
CA LYS A 107 8.13 -4.69 9.02
C LYS A 107 7.45 -3.83 7.96
N VAL A 108 6.89 -2.68 8.35
CA VAL A 108 6.28 -1.74 7.40
C VAL A 108 7.34 -1.20 6.45
N ALA A 109 8.51 -0.78 6.95
CA ALA A 109 9.61 -0.29 6.13
C ALA A 109 10.15 -1.36 5.17
N GLU A 110 10.34 -2.60 5.63
CA GLU A 110 10.76 -3.73 4.77
C GLU A 110 9.75 -3.97 3.63
N ASP A 111 8.45 -3.96 3.95
CA ASP A 111 7.38 -4.15 2.97
C ASP A 111 7.24 -2.95 2.01
N MET A 112 7.81 -1.78 2.33
CA MET A 112 7.88 -0.60 1.47
C MET A 112 9.08 -0.64 0.51
N LEU A 113 10.17 -1.35 0.86
CA LEU A 113 11.39 -1.46 0.03
C LEU A 113 11.22 -2.35 -1.21
N HIS A 114 10.19 -3.20 -1.25
CA HIS A 114 9.87 -4.03 -2.41
C HIS A 114 8.51 -3.67 -3.02
N PRO A 115 8.33 -2.43 -3.54
CA PRO A 115 7.06 -2.05 -4.11
C PRO A 115 6.80 -2.83 -5.41
N LEU A 116 7.82 -3.37 -6.07
CA LEU A 116 7.75 -3.82 -7.46
C LEU A 116 7.55 -5.34 -7.66
N GLY A 117 7.88 -6.19 -6.68
CA GLY A 117 7.67 -7.66 -6.75
C GLY A 117 8.49 -8.39 -7.83
N GLU A 118 8.28 -9.70 -7.99
CA GLU A 118 8.97 -10.55 -8.99
C GLU A 118 8.17 -10.70 -10.31
N GLU A 119 7.01 -10.06 -10.44
CA GLU A 119 6.01 -10.34 -11.49
C GLU A 119 6.28 -9.68 -12.86
N PHE A 120 7.55 -9.33 -13.16
CA PHE A 120 7.91 -8.50 -14.32
C PHE A 120 7.85 -9.18 -15.69
N ASP A 121 7.77 -10.51 -15.74
CA ASP A 121 8.05 -11.22 -17.00
C ASP A 121 6.82 -11.41 -17.92
N ASN A 122 5.59 -11.09 -17.48
CA ASN A 122 4.35 -11.31 -18.28
C ASN A 122 3.27 -10.20 -18.11
N LEU A 123 3.67 -8.96 -17.83
CA LEU A 123 2.86 -7.96 -17.10
C LEU A 123 1.54 -7.48 -17.75
N GLU A 124 0.42 -7.81 -17.11
CA GLU A 124 -0.75 -6.93 -17.02
C GLU A 124 -0.48 -5.81 -15.99
N CYS A 125 0.49 -4.92 -16.23
CA CYS A 125 0.87 -3.87 -15.26
C CYS A 125 -0.32 -3.04 -14.79
N ASN A 126 -1.22 -2.70 -15.73
CA ASN A 126 -2.41 -1.90 -15.44
C ASN A 126 -3.32 -2.62 -14.43
N TYR A 127 -3.51 -3.93 -14.59
CA TYR A 127 -4.26 -4.75 -13.62
C TYR A 127 -3.59 -4.72 -12.25
N ILE A 128 -2.26 -4.86 -12.19
CA ILE A 128 -1.52 -4.81 -10.93
C ILE A 128 -1.69 -3.45 -10.23
N ILE A 129 -1.55 -2.34 -10.97
CA ILE A 129 -1.74 -0.98 -10.45
C ILE A 129 -3.15 -0.83 -9.87
N ASP A 130 -4.18 -1.22 -10.63
CA ASP A 130 -5.58 -1.10 -10.21
C ASP A 130 -5.89 -1.97 -8.99
N LYS A 131 -5.44 -3.23 -9.02
CA LYS A 131 -5.61 -4.17 -7.91
C LYS A 131 -4.95 -3.66 -6.65
N ASN A 132 -3.72 -3.16 -6.77
CA ASN A 132 -2.94 -2.62 -5.65
C ASN A 132 -3.61 -1.39 -5.03
N LEU A 133 -4.09 -0.47 -5.86
CA LEU A 133 -4.79 0.73 -5.39
C LEU A 133 -6.11 0.37 -4.71
N ILE A 134 -6.99 -0.36 -5.40
CA ILE A 134 -8.34 -0.66 -4.90
C ILE A 134 -8.27 -1.55 -3.65
N THR A 135 -7.52 -2.64 -3.71
CA THR A 135 -7.41 -3.59 -2.60
C THR A 135 -6.68 -2.96 -1.42
N GLY A 136 -5.57 -2.26 -1.68
CA GLY A 136 -4.77 -1.60 -0.66
C GLY A 136 -5.59 -0.57 0.10
N LEU A 137 -6.26 0.35 -0.61
CA LEU A 137 -7.11 1.38 0.01
C LEU A 137 -8.28 0.76 0.78
N SER A 138 -8.98 -0.23 0.20
CA SER A 138 -10.08 -0.90 0.89
C SER A 138 -9.62 -1.60 2.18
N LEU A 139 -8.42 -2.17 2.20
CA LEU A 139 -7.90 -2.89 3.35
C LEU A 139 -7.48 -1.94 4.47
N VAL A 140 -6.83 -0.81 4.16
CA VAL A 140 -6.41 0.16 5.17
C VAL A 140 -7.56 1.03 5.70
N ASP A 141 -8.62 1.17 4.90
CA ASP A 141 -9.81 1.93 5.25
C ASP A 141 -10.85 1.10 6.02
N LYS A 142 -11.18 -0.10 5.52
CA LYS A 142 -12.25 -0.96 6.06
C LYS A 142 -11.76 -2.15 6.86
N GLY A 143 -10.49 -2.56 6.72
CA GLY A 143 -9.94 -3.74 7.39
C GLY A 143 -9.78 -3.60 8.91
N GLY A 144 -10.08 -2.42 9.46
CA GLY A 144 -10.07 -2.19 10.90
C GLY A 144 -11.18 -2.95 11.64
N LYS A 145 -10.79 -4.01 12.36
CA LYS A 145 -11.52 -4.64 13.48
C LYS A 145 -12.94 -5.18 13.21
N GLN A 146 -13.33 -5.43 11.96
CA GLN A 146 -14.54 -6.22 11.68
C GLN A 146 -14.20 -7.71 11.75
N ILE A 147 -14.03 -8.22 12.96
CA ILE A 147 -13.80 -9.65 13.20
C ILE A 147 -15.13 -10.23 13.71
N PRO A 148 -15.65 -11.31 13.08
CA PRO A 148 -16.79 -12.04 13.63
C PRO A 148 -16.53 -12.47 15.06
N SER A 149 -17.59 -12.61 15.87
CA SER A 149 -17.43 -13.16 17.20
C SER A 149 -16.83 -14.57 17.11
N PRO A 150 -15.92 -14.96 18.03
CA PRO A 150 -15.36 -16.30 18.04
C PRO A 150 -16.48 -17.34 18.18
N GLN A 151 -16.56 -18.28 17.24
CA GLN A 151 -17.51 -19.39 17.25
C GLN A 151 -16.76 -20.70 17.08
N LYS A 152 -17.28 -21.76 17.71
CA LYS A 152 -16.81 -23.12 17.44
C LYS A 152 -17.15 -23.48 16.01
N ASP A 153 -16.17 -23.94 15.26
CA ASP A 153 -16.39 -24.48 13.92
C ASP A 153 -17.02 -25.88 13.97
N GLU A 154 -17.43 -26.40 12.81
CA GLU A 154 -18.08 -27.70 12.66
C GLU A 154 -17.22 -28.90 13.04
N PHE A 155 -15.91 -28.68 13.25
CA PHE A 155 -14.90 -29.68 13.57
C PHE A 155 -14.45 -29.63 15.02
N TRP A 156 -14.87 -28.61 15.78
CA TRP A 156 -14.42 -28.35 17.15
C TRP A 156 -14.51 -29.59 18.06
N ASP A 157 -15.61 -30.34 17.96
CA ASP A 157 -15.84 -31.56 18.76
C ASP A 157 -15.59 -32.87 17.97
N LYS A 158 -15.16 -32.81 16.71
CA LYS A 158 -15.02 -33.96 15.79
C LYS A 158 -13.56 -34.45 15.61
N GLN A 159 -12.75 -34.42 16.68
CA GLN A 159 -11.34 -34.81 16.63
C GLN A 159 -11.08 -36.28 16.22
N ASN A 160 -12.11 -37.16 16.22
CA ASN A 160 -11.97 -38.59 15.94
C ASN A 160 -12.36 -39.04 14.51
N THR A 161 -12.87 -38.15 13.66
CA THR A 161 -13.30 -38.52 12.29
C THR A 161 -12.22 -38.40 11.22
N LEU A 162 -11.12 -37.68 11.48
CA LEU A 162 -9.99 -37.55 10.53
C LEU A 162 -9.07 -38.78 10.52
N LYS A 163 -9.25 -39.74 11.42
CA LYS A 163 -8.47 -41.00 11.48
C LYS A 163 -9.11 -42.17 10.72
N ARG A 164 -10.19 -41.96 9.96
CA ARG A 164 -10.75 -42.98 9.08
C ARG A 164 -10.60 -42.49 7.64
N ASN A 165 -9.86 -43.26 6.84
CA ASN A 165 -9.59 -43.11 5.40
C ASN A 165 -8.15 -42.67 5.03
N ILE A 166 -7.14 -43.22 5.72
CA ILE A 166 -5.86 -43.59 5.09
C ILE A 166 -5.67 -45.09 5.30
#